data_AF-A0A6B3I865-F1
#
_entry.id   AF-A0A6B3I865-F1
#
_cell.length_a   1.000
_cell.length_b   1.000
_cell.length_c   1.000
_cell.angle_alpha   90.00
_cell.angle_beta   90.00
_cell.angle_gamma   90.00
#
_symmetry.space_group_name_H-M   'P 1'
#
loop_
_entity.id
_entity.type
_entity.pdbx_description
1 polymer ?
#
loop_
_entity_poly.entity_id
_entity_poly.type
_entity_poly.pdbx_seq_one_letter_code
_entity_poly.pdbx_strand_id
1 'polypeptide(L)' 'ARKNSGLDVADRIAVRWTSTSPATVEALTEHAPLISDEVLAPDYAQGVADDTYGTPFEDEGLSLTFRLRKR' A
#
# COMPACT_ATOMS: atom_id res chain seq x y z
N ALA A 1 2.72 -1.65 -9.66
CA ALA A 1 3.00 -2.34 -8.38
C ALA A 1 2.68 -3.84 -8.44
N ARG A 2 1.40 -4.28 -8.43
CA ARG A 2 1.00 -5.71 -8.40
C ARG A 2 1.77 -6.64 -9.34
N LYS A 3 1.76 -6.37 -10.65
CA LYS A 3 2.49 -7.16 -11.65
C LYS A 3 3.99 -7.27 -11.34
N ASN A 4 4.60 -6.17 -10.89
CA ASN A 4 6.02 -6.14 -10.52
C ASN A 4 6.30 -6.95 -9.24
N SER A 5 5.28 -7.19 -8.41
CA SER A 5 5.34 -8.07 -7.24
C SER A 5 4.90 -9.51 -7.56
N GLY A 6 4.67 -9.86 -8.83
CA GLY A 6 4.18 -11.19 -9.23
C GLY A 6 2.73 -11.48 -8.82
N LEU A 7 1.93 -10.43 -8.55
CA LEU A 7 0.54 -10.55 -8.11
C LEU A 7 -0.42 -10.31 -9.27
N ASP A 8 -1.50 -11.09 -9.29
CA ASP A 8 -2.58 -10.93 -10.25
C ASP A 8 -3.58 -9.85 -9.81
N VAL A 9 -4.38 -9.33 -10.75
CA VAL A 9 -5.39 -8.29 -10.45
C VAL A 9 -6.46 -8.78 -9.47
N ALA A 10 -6.77 -10.08 -9.49
CA ALA A 10 -7.77 -10.70 -8.61
C ALA A 10 -7.22 -11.07 -7.22
N ASP A 11 -5.91 -10.98 -7.00
CA ASP A 11 -5.32 -11.34 -5.71
C ASP A 11 -5.77 -10.36 -4.62
N ARG A 12 -6.10 -10.92 -3.45
CA ARG A 12 -6.23 -10.14 -2.22
C ARG A 12 -4.83 -9.88 -1.67
N ILE A 13 -4.62 -8.68 -1.14
CA ILE A 13 -3.30 -8.24 -0.71
C ILE A 13 -3.33 -7.62 0.69
N ALA A 14 -2.15 -7.51 1.27
CA ALA A 14 -1.88 -6.61 2.38
C ALA A 14 -1.00 -5.45 1.89
N VAL A 15 -1.25 -4.25 2.41
CA VAL A 15 -0.52 -3.03 2.11
C VAL A 15 0.00 -2.44 3.42
N ARG A 16 1.29 -2.11 3.42
CA ARG A 16 1.92 -1.26 4.43
C ARG A 16 2.49 -0.05 3.73
N TRP A 17 2.15 1.13 4.21
CA TRP A 17 2.57 2.38 3.61
C TRP A 17 3.12 3.36 4.64
N THR A 18 4.06 4.18 4.21
CA THR A 18 4.62 5.29 4.98
C THR A 18 4.70 6.51 4.07
N SER A 19 4.46 7.69 4.62
CA SER A 19 4.69 8.94 3.92
C SER A 19 5.28 9.98 4.86
N THR A 20 6.17 10.82 4.33
CA THR A 20 6.71 12.00 5.03
C THR A 20 5.84 13.24 4.84
N SER A 21 4.83 13.18 3.96
CA SER A 21 3.88 14.26 3.69
C SER A 21 2.65 14.14 4.60
N PRO A 22 2.37 15.12 5.47
CA PRO A 22 1.17 15.09 6.32
C PRO A 22 -0.13 15.02 5.52
N ALA A 23 -0.21 15.72 4.39
CA ALA A 23 -1.39 15.70 3.52
C ALA A 23 -1.63 14.32 2.89
N THR A 24 -0.56 13.62 2.51
CA THR A 24 -0.66 12.25 2.00
C THR A 24 -1.10 11.29 3.12
N VAL A 25 -0.56 11.44 4.33
CA VAL A 25 -0.97 10.65 5.50
C VAL A 25 -2.46 10.84 5.79
N GLU A 26 -2.94 12.09 5.81
CA GLU A 26 -4.34 12.44 6.02
C GLU A 26 -5.24 11.80 4.97
N ALA A 27 -4.95 12.00 3.68
CA ALA A 27 -5.76 11.48 2.58
C ALA A 27 -5.82 9.94 2.56
N LEU A 28 -4.68 9.26 2.76
CA LEU A 28 -4.64 7.79 2.80
C LEU A 28 -5.34 7.21 4.03
N THR A 29 -5.35 7.94 5.14
CA THR A 29 -6.05 7.54 6.36
C THR A 29 -7.56 7.75 6.23
N GLU A 30 -7.98 8.93 5.76
CA GLU A 30 -9.40 9.29 5.59
C GLU A 30 -10.09 8.37 4.58
N HIS A 31 -9.41 8.06 3.47
CA HIS A 31 -9.97 7.25 2.39
C HIS A 31 -9.55 5.78 2.45
N ALA A 32 -9.00 5.31 3.58
CA ALA A 32 -8.54 3.94 3.73
C ALA A 32 -9.58 2.88 3.32
N PRO A 33 -10.88 2.97 3.72
CA PRO A 33 -11.88 1.98 3.30
C PRO A 33 -12.06 1.93 1.78
N LEU A 34 -12.23 3.08 1.14
CA LEU A 34 -12.40 3.20 -0.32
C LEU A 34 -11.19 2.62 -1.06
N ILE A 35 -9.98 3.01 -0.67
CA ILE A 35 -8.74 2.51 -1.28
C ILE A 35 -8.64 1.00 -1.09
N SER A 36 -8.92 0.51 0.12
CA SER A 36 -8.81 -0.92 0.44
C SER A 36 -9.76 -1.79 -0.38
N ASP A 37 -10.96 -1.30 -0.68
CA ASP A 37 -11.93 -2.00 -1.52
C ASP A 37 -11.52 -1.98 -2.99
N GLU A 38 -11.12 -0.81 -3.52
CA GLU A 38 -10.69 -0.65 -4.92
C GLU A 38 -9.44 -1.49 -5.26
N VAL A 39 -8.50 -1.60 -4.32
CA VAL A 39 -7.25 -2.33 -4.53
C VAL A 39 -7.24 -3.71 -3.91
N LEU A 40 -8.40 -4.26 -3.52
CA LEU A 40 -8.55 -5.59 -2.88
C LEU A 40 -7.53 -5.84 -1.75
N ALA A 41 -7.35 -4.85 -0.88
CA ALA A 41 -6.40 -4.85 0.22
C ALA A 41 -7.09 -4.89 1.60
N PRO A 42 -7.70 -6.01 1.99
CA PRO A 42 -8.41 -6.12 3.27
C PRO A 42 -7.49 -6.02 4.51
N ASP A 43 -6.18 -5.92 4.32
CA ASP A 43 -5.21 -5.52 5.35
C ASP A 43 -4.42 -4.31 4.83
N TYR A 44 -4.96 -3.12 5.06
CA TYR A 44 -4.39 -1.84 4.63
C TYR A 44 -4.08 -0.99 5.85
N ALA A 45 -2.82 -0.63 6.07
CA ALA A 45 -2.43 0.16 7.23
C ALA A 45 -1.18 1.01 6.98
N GLN A 46 -1.11 2.14 7.67
CA GLN A 46 0.12 2.90 7.83
C GLN A 46 1.13 2.11 8.66
N GLY A 47 2.40 2.16 8.29
CA GLY A 47 3.50 1.56 9.04
C GLY A 47 4.58 0.97 8.13
N VAL A 48 5.72 0.67 8.73
CA VAL A 48 6.84 0.01 8.04
C VAL A 48 6.50 -1.46 7.84
N ALA A 49 6.68 -1.95 6.61
CA ALA A 49 6.51 -3.37 6.31
C ALA A 49 7.77 -4.17 6.70
N ASP A 50 7.55 -5.35 7.26
CA ASP A 50 8.61 -6.32 7.54
C ASP A 50 9.09 -7.07 6.27
N ASP A 51 9.99 -8.02 6.46
CA ASP A 51 10.60 -8.81 5.39
C ASP A 51 9.64 -9.80 4.72
N THR A 52 8.42 -9.98 5.24
CA THR A 52 7.38 -10.80 4.58
C THR A 52 6.70 -10.07 3.43
N TYR A 53 6.87 -8.75 3.33
CA TYR A 53 6.37 -7.96 2.21
C TYR A 53 7.40 -7.90 1.07
N GLY A 54 6.92 -7.74 -0.16
CA GLY A 54 7.76 -7.58 -1.35
C GLY A 54 8.57 -6.28 -1.33
N THR A 55 9.27 -5.96 -2.41
CA THR A 55 10.10 -4.75 -2.51
C THR A 55 9.29 -3.45 -2.34
N PRO A 56 9.88 -2.37 -1.81
CA PRO A 56 9.24 -1.06 -1.73
C PRO A 56 8.95 -0.48 -3.13
N PHE A 57 7.81 0.18 -3.24
CA PHE A 57 7.46 1.08 -4.32
C PHE A 57 7.46 2.51 -3.78
N GLU A 58 8.03 3.43 -4.55
CA GLU A 58 8.16 4.83 -4.18
C GLU A 58 7.42 5.70 -5.20
N ASP A 59 6.69 6.70 -4.69
CA ASP A 59 6.08 7.78 -5.44
C ASP A 59 6.59 9.10 -4.86
N GLU A 60 7.53 9.74 -5.57
CA GLU A 60 8.15 10.99 -5.14
C GLU A 60 7.14 12.14 -5.06
N GLY A 61 6.16 12.17 -5.98
CA GLY A 61 5.15 13.22 -6.05
C GLY A 61 4.22 13.24 -4.84
N LEU A 62 3.96 12.07 -4.26
CA LEU A 62 3.18 11.92 -3.03
C LEU A 62 4.05 11.77 -1.77
N SER A 63 5.37 11.72 -1.92
CA SER A 63 6.30 11.32 -0.85
C SER A 63 5.85 10.03 -0.16
N LEU A 64 5.44 9.04 -0.95
CA LEU A 64 4.81 7.80 -0.50
C LEU A 64 5.71 6.61 -0.79
N THR A 65 5.93 5.78 0.23
CA THR A 65 6.51 4.44 0.06
C THR A 65 5.48 3.40 0.48
N PHE A 66 5.28 2.36 -0.31
CA PHE A 66 4.41 1.24 0.07
C PHE A 66 4.97 -0.11 -0.35
N ARG A 67 4.62 -1.15 0.41
CA ARG A 67 5.00 -2.55 0.14
C ARG A 67 3.76 -3.42 0.09
N LEU A 68 3.80 -4.44 -0.76
CA LEU A 68 2.69 -5.36 -1.02
C LEU A 68 3.05 -6.78 -0.57
N ARG A 69 2.06 -7.52 -0.07
CA ARG A 69 2.14 -8.97 0.15
C ARG A 69 0.84 -9.62 -0.29
N LYS A 70 0.91 -10.84 -0.84
CA LYS A 70 -0.29 -11.64 -1.09
C LYS A 70 -0.98 -12.02 0.23
N ARG A 71 -2.30 -12.08 0.24
CA ARG A 71 -3.11 -12.55 1.36
C ARG A 71 -3.86 -13.82 0.99
#